data_AF-A0A7S1DB74-F1
#
_entry.id   AF-A0A7S1DB74-F1
#
_cell.length_a   1.000
_cell.length_b   1.000
_cell.length_c   1.000
_cell.angle_alpha   90.00
_cell.angle_beta   90.00
_cell.angle_gamma   90.00
#
_symmetry.space_group_name_H-M   'P 1'
#
loop_
_entity.id
_entity.type
_entity.pdbx_description
1 polymer ?
#
loop_
_entity_poly.entity_id
_entity_poly.type
_entity_poly.pdbx_seq_one_letter_code
_entity_poly.pdbx_strand_id
1 'polypeptide(L)'
;SLAKYTCNKWCYVSADLPLGYEDILDQLQAVKQNMDRIKSLPLATIQLAIQNNIGPLLPLSLSRKSVFDGFWRHSLGYSNVPGPAKPCLFAGKQVTSVEMQVTNLIPQVSFVSYGGSLSGTFIVDPSSVPNPDLIPRLFSKALRMMAARLNVECPDVLARNDDDRLERYLSKRDEPSA
;
A
#
# COMPACT_ATOMS: atom_id res chain seq x y z
N SER A 1 -18.02 -22.03 -17.14
CA SER A 1 -16.54 -22.13 -17.08
C SER A 1 -16.06 -21.74 -15.69
N LEU A 2 -15.17 -22.54 -15.08
CA LEU A 2 -14.54 -22.28 -13.77
C LEU A 2 -13.84 -20.91 -13.73
N ALA A 3 -13.33 -20.45 -14.88
CA ALA A 3 -12.67 -19.15 -15.04
C ALA A 3 -13.53 -17.95 -14.61
N LYS A 4 -14.86 -18.06 -14.67
CA LYS A 4 -15.78 -17.00 -14.20
C LYS A 4 -15.67 -16.77 -12.68
N TYR A 5 -15.31 -17.81 -11.93
CA TYR A 5 -15.26 -17.78 -10.46
C TYR A 5 -13.83 -17.70 -9.91
N THR A 6 -12.81 -17.98 -10.73
CA THR A 6 -11.40 -17.95 -10.33
C THR A 6 -10.63 -16.73 -10.85
N CYS A 7 -11.25 -15.90 -11.70
CA CYS A 7 -10.58 -14.71 -12.21
C CYS A 7 -10.72 -13.54 -11.23
N ASN A 8 -9.58 -13.05 -10.74
CA ASN A 8 -9.54 -11.84 -9.92
C ASN A 8 -9.79 -10.62 -10.81
N LYS A 9 -10.85 -9.87 -10.52
CA LYS A 9 -11.13 -8.60 -11.19
C LYS A 9 -10.42 -7.48 -10.42
N TRP A 10 -9.35 -6.97 -11.00
CA TRP A 10 -8.59 -5.85 -10.48
C TRP A 10 -8.33 -4.85 -11.61
N CYS A 11 -8.07 -3.61 -11.23
CA CYS A 11 -7.62 -2.57 -12.14
C CYS A 11 -6.61 -1.68 -11.41
N TYR A 12 -5.79 -0.99 -12.18
CA TYR A 12 -4.83 -0.03 -11.65
C TYR A 12 -5.32 1.39 -11.92
N VAL A 13 -5.34 2.24 -10.90
CA VAL A 13 -5.67 3.66 -11.05
C VAL A 13 -4.52 4.49 -10.51
N SER A 14 -4.09 5.46 -11.31
CA SER A 14 -3.10 6.44 -10.90
C SER A 14 -3.68 7.36 -9.84
N ALA A 15 -2.93 7.57 -8.78
CA ALA A 15 -3.31 8.46 -7.69
C ALA A 15 -2.07 9.17 -7.15
N ASP A 16 -2.16 10.47 -6.98
CA ASP A 16 -1.16 11.23 -6.25
C ASP A 16 -1.28 10.92 -4.76
N LEU A 17 -0.13 10.74 -4.10
CA LEU A 17 -0.05 10.67 -2.65
C LEU A 17 0.38 12.05 -2.13
N PRO A 18 -0.51 12.82 -1.48
CA PRO A 18 -0.15 14.10 -0.89
C PRO A 18 0.98 13.93 0.14
N LEU A 19 2.04 14.71 -0.02
CA LEU A 19 3.22 14.76 0.85
C LEU A 19 3.54 16.23 1.17
N GLY A 20 4.34 16.47 2.22
CA GLY A 20 4.86 17.82 2.55
C GLY A 20 3.94 18.68 3.41
N TYR A 21 2.98 18.09 4.11
CA TYR A 21 2.13 18.79 5.08
C TYR A 21 2.81 18.85 6.45
N GLU A 22 2.64 19.95 7.18
CA GLU A 22 3.13 20.10 8.54
C GLU A 22 2.31 19.27 9.54
N ASP A 23 0.99 19.27 9.39
CA ASP A 23 0.06 18.49 10.22
C ASP A 23 -0.33 17.17 9.53
N ILE A 24 -0.24 16.07 10.28
CA ILE A 24 -0.57 14.73 9.80
C ILE A 24 -2.06 14.55 9.51
N LEU A 25 -2.94 15.29 10.18
CA LEU A 25 -4.38 15.25 9.94
C LEU A 25 -4.74 16.01 8.64
N ASP A 26 -4.04 17.10 8.34
CA ASP A 26 -4.19 17.81 7.07
C ASP A 26 -3.74 16.92 5.90
N GLN A 27 -2.62 16.20 6.08
CA GLN A 27 -2.18 15.21 5.10
C GLN A 27 -3.23 14.12 4.89
N LEU A 28 -3.78 13.56 5.98
CA LEU A 28 -4.83 12.53 5.93
C LEU A 28 -6.08 13.04 5.20
N GLN A 29 -6.50 14.27 5.48
CA GLN A 29 -7.64 14.89 4.82
C GLN A 29 -7.38 15.09 3.32
N ALA A 30 -6.18 15.53 2.93
CA ALA A 30 -5.79 15.66 1.53
C ALA A 30 -5.80 14.30 0.81
N VAL A 31 -5.28 13.24 1.45
CA VAL A 31 -5.34 11.87 0.92
C VAL A 31 -6.80 11.45 0.71
N LYS A 32 -7.66 11.69 1.71
CA LYS A 32 -9.09 11.37 1.62
C LYS A 32 -9.76 12.10 0.46
N GLN A 33 -9.54 13.40 0.33
CA GLN A 33 -10.11 14.21 -0.76
C GLN A 33 -9.69 13.69 -2.13
N ASN A 34 -8.40 13.35 -2.32
CA ASN A 34 -7.95 12.79 -3.60
C ASN A 34 -8.58 11.43 -3.90
N MET A 35 -8.69 10.56 -2.89
CA MET A 35 -9.35 9.26 -3.04
C MET A 35 -10.84 9.38 -3.33
N ASP A 36 -11.54 10.31 -2.68
CA ASP A 36 -12.96 10.56 -2.92
C ASP A 36 -13.18 11.08 -4.35
N ARG A 37 -12.31 11.96 -4.85
CA ARG A 37 -12.31 12.40 -6.25
C ARG A 37 -12.10 11.22 -7.21
N ILE A 38 -11.08 10.38 -6.98
CA ILE A 38 -10.82 9.21 -7.83
C ILE A 38 -12.03 8.27 -7.86
N LYS A 39 -12.66 8.01 -6.70
CA LYS A 39 -13.85 7.15 -6.59
C LYS A 39 -15.08 7.74 -7.28
N SER A 40 -15.20 9.06 -7.36
CA SER A 40 -16.29 9.72 -8.09
C SER A 40 -16.13 9.63 -9.61
N LEU A 41 -14.92 9.37 -10.11
CA LEU A 41 -14.62 9.28 -11.53
C LEU A 41 -14.75 7.82 -12.02
N PRO A 42 -15.19 7.59 -13.27
CA PRO A 42 -15.34 6.25 -13.83
C PRO A 42 -14.00 5.59 -14.22
N LEU A 43 -12.86 6.07 -13.69
CA LEU A 43 -11.51 5.65 -14.07
C LEU A 43 -11.32 4.13 -13.93
N ALA A 44 -11.73 3.58 -12.79
CA ALA A 44 -11.61 2.13 -12.52
C ALA A 44 -12.43 1.30 -13.51
N THR A 45 -13.65 1.73 -13.82
CA THR A 45 -14.54 1.05 -14.76
C THR A 45 -13.98 1.09 -16.18
N ILE A 46 -13.50 2.26 -16.62
CA ILE A 46 -12.89 2.42 -17.95
C ILE A 46 -11.63 1.58 -18.04
N GLN A 47 -10.75 1.63 -17.04
CA GLN A 47 -9.53 0.83 -17.01
C GLN A 47 -9.83 -0.67 -17.07
N LEU A 48 -10.80 -1.14 -16.28
CA LEU A 48 -11.21 -2.54 -16.27
C LEU A 48 -11.80 -2.96 -17.62
N ALA A 49 -12.56 -2.09 -18.29
CA ALA A 49 -13.10 -2.35 -19.62
C ALA A 49 -11.98 -2.44 -20.67
N ILE A 50 -11.00 -1.54 -20.64
CA ILE A 50 -9.82 -1.58 -21.51
C ILE A 50 -9.04 -2.88 -21.26
N GLN A 51 -8.73 -3.19 -20.00
CA GLN A 51 -7.96 -4.37 -19.62
C GLN A 51 -8.63 -5.68 -20.05
N ASN A 52 -9.95 -5.80 -19.91
CA ASN A 52 -10.66 -7.04 -20.18
C ASN A 52 -11.06 -7.22 -21.65
N ASN A 53 -11.31 -6.13 -22.39
CA ASN A 53 -11.83 -6.21 -23.76
C ASN A 53 -10.81 -5.82 -24.83
N ILE A 54 -9.91 -4.88 -24.53
CA ILE A 54 -8.91 -4.39 -25.49
C ILE A 54 -7.57 -5.09 -25.26
N GLY A 55 -7.14 -5.20 -24.01
CA GLY A 55 -5.87 -5.83 -23.63
C GLY A 55 -5.60 -7.20 -24.29
N PRO A 56 -6.56 -8.14 -24.29
CA PRO A 56 -6.37 -9.46 -24.91
C PRO A 56 -6.25 -9.43 -26.43
N LEU A 57 -6.68 -8.34 -27.08
CA LEU A 57 -6.62 -8.16 -28.53
C LEU A 57 -5.30 -7.52 -29.00
N LEU A 58 -4.50 -6.98 -28.07
CA LEU A 58 -3.25 -6.31 -28.40
C LEU A 58 -2.10 -7.32 -28.61
N PRO A 59 -1.21 -7.08 -29.59
CA PRO A 59 0.04 -7.82 -29.72
C PRO A 59 0.86 -7.79 -28.42
N LEU A 60 1.50 -8.90 -28.08
CA LEU A 60 2.24 -9.06 -26.82
C LEU A 60 3.31 -7.98 -26.59
N SER A 61 3.97 -7.51 -27.65
CA SER A 61 4.98 -6.43 -27.58
C SER A 61 4.36 -5.11 -27.12
N LEU A 62 3.19 -4.75 -27.67
CA LEU A 62 2.44 -3.56 -27.29
C LEU A 62 1.91 -3.68 -25.86
N SER A 63 1.34 -4.83 -25.49
CA SER A 63 0.85 -5.06 -24.12
C SER A 63 1.97 -4.91 -23.08
N ARG A 64 3.15 -5.50 -23.33
CA ARG A 64 4.32 -5.36 -22.45
C ARG A 64 4.79 -3.91 -22.35
N LYS A 65 4.87 -3.21 -23.48
CA LYS A 65 5.27 -1.80 -23.52
C LYS A 65 4.28 -0.93 -22.74
N SER A 66 2.97 -1.12 -22.94
CA SER A 66 1.94 -0.36 -22.22
C SER A 66 2.00 -0.59 -20.71
N VAL A 67 2.22 -1.83 -20.26
CA VAL A 67 2.41 -2.14 -18.83
C VAL A 67 3.65 -1.45 -18.30
N PHE A 68 4.79 -1.56 -19.00
CA PHE A 68 6.04 -0.91 -18.61
C PHE A 68 5.90 0.62 -18.53
N ASP A 69 5.41 1.25 -19.59
CA ASP A 69 5.21 2.70 -19.67
C ASP A 69 4.22 3.20 -18.60
N GLY A 70 3.24 2.36 -18.23
CA GLY A 70 2.31 2.61 -17.14
C GLY A 70 3.01 2.62 -15.78
N PHE A 71 3.73 1.54 -15.44
CA PHE A 71 4.43 1.45 -14.15
C PHE A 71 5.55 2.48 -14.00
N TRP A 72 6.30 2.78 -15.07
CA TRP A 72 7.40 3.75 -15.03
C TRP A 72 6.99 5.17 -14.64
N ARG A 73 5.71 5.52 -14.79
CA ARG A 73 5.17 6.84 -14.40
C ARG A 73 4.82 6.96 -12.92
N HIS A 74 5.03 5.91 -12.13
CA HIS A 74 4.65 5.85 -10.71
C HIS A 74 5.88 5.60 -9.83
N SER A 75 5.89 6.20 -8.65
CA SER A 75 6.94 5.99 -7.66
C SER A 75 6.72 4.74 -6.81
N LEU A 76 5.47 4.29 -6.66
CA LEU A 76 5.10 3.11 -5.89
C LEU A 76 3.81 2.48 -6.41
N GLY A 77 3.70 1.16 -6.30
CA GLY A 77 2.44 0.42 -6.41
C GLY A 77 1.80 0.26 -5.04
N TYR A 78 0.49 0.47 -4.94
CA TYR A 78 -0.28 0.28 -3.71
C TYR A 78 -1.42 -0.69 -3.93
N SER A 79 -1.55 -1.69 -3.05
CA SER A 79 -2.63 -2.68 -3.08
C SER A 79 -3.28 -2.79 -1.70
N ASN A 80 -4.62 -2.84 -1.67
CA ASN A 80 -5.39 -3.08 -0.46
C ASN A 80 -6.45 -4.14 -0.75
N VAL A 81 -6.27 -5.33 -0.20
CA VAL A 81 -7.09 -6.52 -0.50
C VAL A 81 -7.88 -6.91 0.75
N PRO A 82 -9.22 -6.85 0.72
CA PRO A 82 -10.02 -7.35 1.81
C PRO A 82 -9.94 -8.89 1.85
N GLY A 83 -9.54 -9.45 2.98
CA GLY A 83 -9.58 -10.89 3.22
C GLY A 83 -10.74 -11.31 4.13
N PRO A 84 -10.81 -12.61 4.48
CA PRO A 84 -11.86 -13.14 5.35
C PRO A 84 -11.89 -12.46 6.73
N ALA A 85 -13.08 -12.01 7.14
CA ALA A 85 -13.27 -11.37 8.45
C ALA A 85 -13.15 -12.36 9.62
N LYS A 86 -13.46 -13.65 9.39
CA LYS A 86 -13.33 -14.72 10.38
C LYS A 86 -12.11 -15.59 10.06
N PRO A 87 -11.37 -16.07 11.08
CA PRO A 87 -10.31 -17.04 10.88
C PRO A 87 -10.81 -18.28 10.13
N CYS A 88 -9.96 -18.81 9.27
CA CYS A 88 -10.20 -19.99 8.45
C CYS A 88 -9.36 -21.15 8.98
N LEU A 89 -9.75 -22.37 8.62
CA LEU A 89 -8.95 -23.55 8.89
C LEU A 89 -8.12 -23.91 7.65
N PHE A 90 -6.85 -24.25 7.87
CA PHE A 90 -5.98 -24.89 6.91
C PHE A 90 -5.55 -26.25 7.48
N ALA A 91 -5.91 -27.33 6.79
CA ALA A 91 -5.69 -28.70 7.25
C ALA A 91 -6.16 -28.94 8.71
N GLY A 92 -7.33 -28.38 9.07
CA GLY A 92 -7.92 -28.50 10.41
C GLY A 92 -7.32 -27.59 11.48
N LYS A 93 -6.29 -26.79 11.17
CA LYS A 93 -5.68 -25.83 12.09
C LYS A 93 -6.11 -24.41 11.76
N GLN A 94 -6.35 -23.59 12.78
CA GLN A 94 -6.66 -22.19 12.59
C GLN A 94 -5.47 -21.45 11.97
N VAL A 95 -5.72 -20.77 10.86
CA VAL A 95 -4.76 -19.83 10.29
C VAL A 95 -4.70 -18.60 11.18
N THR A 96 -3.50 -18.23 11.62
CA THR A 96 -3.27 -17.15 12.59
C THR A 96 -3.03 -15.80 11.93
N SER A 97 -2.45 -15.79 10.73
CA SER A 97 -2.14 -14.59 9.97
C SER A 97 -2.10 -14.89 8.47
N VAL A 98 -2.29 -13.84 7.67
CA VAL A 98 -2.13 -13.87 6.22
C VAL A 98 -1.29 -12.66 5.83
N GLU A 99 -0.28 -12.89 5.01
CA GLU A 99 0.58 -11.85 4.45
C GLU A 99 0.51 -11.90 2.93
N MET A 100 0.61 -10.74 2.30
CA MET A 100 0.61 -10.61 0.85
C MET A 100 1.93 -9.99 0.41
N GLN A 101 2.67 -10.73 -0.40
CA GLN A 101 3.94 -10.28 -0.98
C GLN A 101 3.77 -10.21 -2.49
N VAL A 102 3.97 -9.01 -3.05
CA VAL A 102 3.86 -8.75 -4.48
C VAL A 102 5.12 -8.03 -4.91
N THR A 103 5.93 -8.68 -5.74
CA THR A 103 7.12 -8.06 -6.33
C THR A 103 6.75 -7.45 -7.67
N ASN A 104 7.19 -6.22 -7.91
CA ASN A 104 6.86 -5.46 -9.11
C ASN A 104 8.09 -4.68 -9.61
N LEU A 105 7.96 -3.99 -10.75
CA LEU A 105 9.03 -3.17 -11.34
C LEU A 105 9.40 -1.94 -10.49
N ILE A 106 8.42 -1.43 -9.73
CA ILE A 106 8.56 -0.30 -8.80
C ILE A 106 8.31 -0.79 -7.36
N PRO A 107 8.73 -0.03 -6.34
CA PRO A 107 8.40 -0.33 -4.95
C PRO A 107 6.91 -0.66 -4.77
N GLN A 108 6.60 -1.66 -3.96
CA GLN A 108 5.23 -2.14 -3.76
C GLN A 108 4.85 -2.13 -2.28
N VAL A 109 3.71 -1.51 -1.99
CA VAL A 109 3.05 -1.54 -0.69
C VAL A 109 1.77 -2.35 -0.83
N SER A 110 1.56 -3.29 0.10
CA SER A 110 0.48 -4.25 0.03
C SER A 110 -0.13 -4.45 1.40
N PHE A 111 -1.44 -4.22 1.51
CA PHE A 111 -2.22 -4.49 2.71
C PHE A 111 -3.23 -5.60 2.46
N VAL A 112 -3.38 -6.49 3.44
CA VAL A 112 -4.42 -7.51 3.48
C VAL A 112 -5.05 -7.58 4.85
N SER A 113 -6.38 -7.56 4.92
CA SER A 113 -7.11 -7.77 6.18
C SER A 113 -7.43 -9.25 6.37
N TYR A 114 -7.29 -9.75 7.60
CA TYR A 114 -7.59 -11.14 7.93
C TYR A 114 -7.94 -11.31 9.40
N GLY A 115 -9.08 -11.92 9.70
CA GLY A 115 -9.44 -12.29 11.08
C GLY A 115 -9.48 -11.09 12.05
N GLY A 116 -9.85 -9.90 11.58
CA GLY A 116 -9.84 -8.66 12.36
C GLY A 116 -8.47 -7.96 12.46
N SER A 117 -7.42 -8.53 11.89
CA SER A 117 -6.08 -7.93 11.82
C SER A 117 -5.78 -7.38 10.42
N LEU A 118 -4.83 -6.45 10.34
CA LEU A 118 -4.31 -5.90 9.08
C LEU A 118 -2.82 -6.21 8.97
N SER A 119 -2.41 -6.89 7.90
CA SER A 119 -1.01 -7.15 7.58
C SER A 119 -0.56 -6.21 6.47
N GLY A 120 0.59 -5.55 6.65
CA GLY A 120 1.20 -4.66 5.66
C GLY A 120 2.59 -5.11 5.25
N THR A 121 2.85 -5.16 3.95
CA THR A 121 4.14 -5.52 3.37
C THR A 121 4.68 -4.36 2.54
N PHE A 122 5.96 -4.04 2.73
CA PHE A 122 6.71 -3.08 1.93
C PHE A 122 7.84 -3.81 1.20
N ILE A 123 7.78 -3.84 -0.13
CA ILE A 123 8.83 -4.42 -0.98
C ILE A 123 9.52 -3.29 -1.72
N VAL A 124 10.79 -3.08 -1.39
CA VAL A 124 11.61 -2.00 -1.93
C VAL A 124 12.97 -2.54 -2.35
N ASP A 125 13.63 -1.85 -3.28
CA ASP A 125 15.02 -2.11 -3.63
C ASP A 125 15.94 -1.43 -2.58
N PRO A 126 16.74 -2.19 -1.81
CA PRO A 126 17.61 -1.63 -0.78
C PRO A 126 18.74 -0.76 -1.34
N SER A 127 19.08 -0.89 -2.63
CA SER A 127 20.05 -0.01 -3.28
C SER A 127 19.47 1.37 -3.61
N SER A 128 18.14 1.44 -3.74
CA SER A 128 17.39 2.67 -4.05
C SER A 128 16.79 3.34 -2.82
N VAL A 129 16.51 2.57 -1.74
CA VAL A 129 15.89 3.08 -0.51
C VAL A 129 16.82 2.87 0.69
N PRO A 130 17.40 3.94 1.26
CA PRO A 130 18.32 3.82 2.40
C PRO A 130 17.57 3.44 3.67
N ASN A 131 18.17 2.54 4.47
CA ASN A 131 17.61 2.04 5.74
C ASN A 131 16.15 1.54 5.59
N PRO A 132 15.86 0.61 4.66
CA PRO A 132 14.50 0.18 4.35
C PRO A 132 13.79 -0.47 5.56
N ASP A 133 14.56 -0.99 6.51
CA ASP A 133 14.07 -1.55 7.76
C ASP A 133 13.42 -0.52 8.69
N LEU A 134 13.64 0.78 8.47
CA LEU A 134 12.98 1.86 9.22
C LEU A 134 11.55 2.13 8.74
N ILE A 135 11.15 1.69 7.53
CA ILE A 135 9.83 1.98 6.95
C ILE A 135 8.67 1.54 7.87
N PRO A 136 8.63 0.29 8.38
CA PRO A 136 7.53 -0.13 9.27
C PRO A 136 7.48 0.67 10.57
N ARG A 137 8.64 1.12 11.06
CA ARG A 137 8.75 1.92 12.29
C ARG A 137 8.22 3.33 12.08
N LEU A 138 8.61 3.97 10.98
CA LEU A 138 8.09 5.28 10.56
C LEU A 138 6.58 5.24 10.32
N PHE A 139 6.09 4.17 9.68
CA PHE A 139 4.66 3.96 9.48
C PHE A 139 3.92 3.83 10.83
N SER A 140 4.45 3.04 11.75
CA SER A 140 3.86 2.89 13.10
C SER A 140 3.88 4.20 13.88
N LYS A 141 4.98 4.98 13.82
CA LYS A 141 5.07 6.32 14.42
C LYS A 141 4.00 7.26 13.87
N ALA A 142 3.79 7.28 12.55
CA ALA A 142 2.74 8.07 11.92
C ALA A 142 1.33 7.67 12.39
N LEU A 143 1.05 6.36 12.52
CA LEU A 143 -0.22 5.88 13.08
C LEU A 143 -0.43 6.32 14.54
N ARG A 144 0.61 6.24 15.38
CA ARG A 144 0.57 6.71 16.78
C ARG A 144 0.29 8.21 16.86
N MET A 145 0.95 9.01 16.01
CA MET A 145 0.72 10.45 15.93
C MET A 145 -0.73 10.77 15.56
N MET A 146 -1.31 10.07 14.57
CA MET A 146 -2.72 10.24 14.22
C MET A 146 -3.65 9.83 15.36
N ALA A 147 -3.40 8.68 16.00
CA ALA A 147 -4.21 8.21 17.12
C ALA A 147 -4.24 9.22 18.27
N ALA A 148 -3.09 9.78 18.65
CA ALA A 148 -2.98 10.81 19.67
C ALA A 148 -3.76 12.08 19.27
N ARG A 149 -3.60 12.55 18.02
CA ARG A 149 -4.31 13.74 17.51
C ARG A 149 -5.82 13.55 17.40
N LEU A 150 -6.29 12.33 17.16
CA LEU A 150 -7.71 11.98 17.06
C LEU A 150 -8.32 11.53 18.40
N ASN A 151 -7.52 11.47 19.47
CA ASN A 151 -7.93 10.94 20.77
C ASN A 151 -8.52 9.51 20.68
N VAL A 152 -7.87 8.65 19.90
CA VAL A 152 -8.24 7.23 19.72
C VAL A 152 -7.22 6.37 20.44
N GLU A 153 -7.69 5.30 21.09
CA GLU A 153 -6.83 4.31 21.73
C GLU A 153 -5.85 3.70 20.73
N CYS A 154 -4.56 3.74 21.06
CA CYS A 154 -3.53 3.15 20.22
C CYS A 154 -3.30 1.69 20.62
N PRO A 155 -3.51 0.71 19.72
CA PRO A 155 -3.28 -0.70 20.04
C PRO A 155 -1.84 -0.99 20.49
N ASP A 156 -1.67 -1.89 21.45
CA ASP A 156 -0.36 -2.29 21.99
C ASP A 156 0.64 -2.76 20.91
N VAL A 157 0.13 -3.37 19.83
CA VAL A 157 0.95 -3.80 18.69
C VAL A 157 1.66 -2.62 18.02
N LEU A 158 1.06 -1.43 18.05
CA LEU A 158 1.67 -0.20 17.59
C LEU A 158 2.46 0.50 18.70
N ALA A 159 2.20 0.23 19.98
CA ALA A 159 2.90 0.84 21.11
C ALA A 159 4.29 0.22 21.38
N ARG A 160 4.59 -0.98 20.86
CA ARG A 160 5.87 -1.67 21.11
C ARG A 160 7.07 -0.97 20.45
N ASN A 161 7.74 -0.18 21.28
CA ASN A 161 9.09 0.37 21.28
C ASN A 161 9.72 0.86 19.95
N ASP A 162 9.78 2.19 19.93
CA ASP A 162 10.85 3.01 19.39
C ASP A 162 12.23 2.38 19.63
N ASP A 163 12.89 2.08 18.52
CA ASP A 163 14.27 1.60 18.48
C ASP A 163 15.18 2.83 18.58
N ASP A 164 16.19 2.81 19.44
CA ASP A 164 17.25 3.84 19.51
C ASP A 164 17.80 4.19 18.12
N ARG A 165 17.72 3.25 17.18
CA ARG A 165 18.10 3.47 15.78
C ARG A 165 17.18 4.44 15.02
N LEU A 166 15.87 4.44 15.26
CA LEU A 166 14.94 5.40 14.66
C LEU A 166 15.20 6.81 15.19
N GLU A 167 15.35 6.96 16.51
CA GLU A 167 15.62 8.27 17.11
C GLU A 167 16.99 8.82 16.67
N ARG A 168 18.03 7.97 16.61
CA ARG A 168 19.33 8.34 16.02
C ARG A 168 19.24 8.71 14.54
N TYR A 169 18.34 8.09 13.79
CA TYR A 169 18.14 8.43 12.38
C TYR A 169 17.48 9.80 12.23
N LEU A 170 16.45 10.07 13.02
CA LEU A 170 15.74 11.35 12.99
C LEU A 170 16.64 12.51 13.46
N SER A 171 17.42 12.32 14.54
CA SER A 171 18.33 13.35 15.03
C SER A 171 19.37 13.78 13.98
N LYS A 172 19.88 12.84 13.18
CA LYS A 172 20.83 13.11 12.09
C LYS A 172 20.20 13.78 10.88
N ARG A 173 18.88 13.61 10.67
CA ARG A 173 18.17 14.23 9.55
C ARG A 173 17.98 15.73 9.77
N ASP A 174 17.82 16.15 11.02
CA ASP A 174 17.59 17.55 11.39
C ASP A 174 18.89 18.36 11.50
N GLU A 175 20.05 17.71 11.34
CA GLU A 175 21.33 18.40 11.16
C GLU A 175 21.39 19.04 9.76
N PRO A 176 21.71 20.34 9.64
CA PRO A 176 21.86 20.98 8.34
C PRO A 176 22.96 20.27 7.55
N SER A 177 22.64 19.83 6.33
CA SER A 177 23.61 19.27 5.39
C SER A 177 24.77 20.25 5.23
N ALA A 178 25.95 19.87 5.72
CA ALA A 178 27.19 20.63 5.58
C ALA A 178 27.64 20.74 4.11
#